data_AF-K2NDG7-F1
#
_entry.id   AF-K2NDG7-F1
#
_cell.length_a   1.000
_cell.length_b   1.000
_cell.length_c   1.000
_cell.angle_alpha   90.00
_cell.angle_beta   90.00
_cell.angle_gamma   90.00
#
_symmetry.space_group_name_H-M   'P 1'
#
loop_
_entity.id
_entity.type
_entity.pdbx_description
1 polymer ?
#
loop_
_entity_poly.entity_id
_entity_poly.type
_entity_poly.pdbx_seq_one_letter_code
_entity_poly.pdbx_strand_id
1 'polypeptide(L)'
;MEDATLVFPVEGTKKGESENNGKTVSLLMYTSDDSSWKLSKGMSDGGCSDPSVVEWEKDKLMMMTACDGARRRVYESGDKGESWTEALGTLSRVWGNKHKGHEKGVGSGFITATVGGDQKKVMLVTLPVYSKEKEDKEEKEKSELHLWLTDNTHIVDIGPVSEKDEDDVTASSLLYESAEGEDGNHEDKLIALYEKKKKGDGESTHSLWSVRLTEQ
;
A
#
# COMPACT_ATOMS: atom_id res chain seq x y z
N MET A 1 -10.03 2.39 13.75
CA MET A 1 -9.31 1.54 14.71
C MET A 1 -10.32 0.81 15.59
N GLU A 2 -9.90 -0.17 16.40
CA GLU A 2 -10.79 -0.88 17.33
C GLU A 2 -11.58 0.06 18.26
N ASP A 3 -11.00 1.21 18.61
CA ASP A 3 -11.62 2.24 19.45
C ASP A 3 -12.51 3.25 18.68
N ALA A 4 -12.88 2.93 17.45
CA ALA A 4 -13.65 3.78 16.52
C ALA A 4 -12.97 5.11 16.10
N THR A 5 -11.71 5.35 16.45
CA THR A 5 -10.96 6.49 15.91
C THR A 5 -10.82 6.35 14.39
N LEU A 6 -11.18 7.43 13.68
CA LEU A 6 -10.91 7.58 12.26
C LEU A 6 -9.46 8.02 12.08
N VAL A 7 -8.72 7.33 11.21
CA VAL A 7 -7.31 7.59 10.93
C VAL A 7 -7.12 7.69 9.43
N PHE A 8 -6.57 8.81 8.98
CA PHE A 8 -6.22 9.07 7.59
C PHE A 8 -4.70 9.17 7.47
N PRO A 9 -4.06 8.32 6.65
CA PRO A 9 -2.71 8.56 6.24
C PRO A 9 -2.69 9.77 5.30
N VAL A 10 -1.83 10.73 5.59
CA VAL A 10 -1.71 11.98 4.82
C VAL A 10 -0.26 12.29 4.52
N GLU A 11 -0.05 13.11 3.49
CA GLU A 11 1.25 13.65 3.13
C GLU A 11 1.37 15.10 3.58
N GLY A 12 2.58 15.47 3.97
CA GLY A 12 2.97 16.85 4.23
C GLY A 12 4.29 17.17 3.55
N THR A 13 4.52 18.45 3.26
CA THR A 13 5.79 18.93 2.73
C THR A 13 6.57 19.61 3.84
N LYS A 14 7.68 19.01 4.26
CA LYS A 14 8.60 19.64 5.21
C LYS A 14 9.47 20.64 4.48
N LYS A 15 9.46 21.90 4.91
CA LYS A 15 10.30 22.96 4.34
C LYS A 15 11.78 22.61 4.51
N GLY A 16 12.54 22.69 3.41
CA GLY A 16 14.00 22.52 3.42
C GLY A 16 14.74 23.80 3.82
N GLU A 17 16.06 23.74 3.86
CA GLU A 17 16.92 24.90 4.12
C GLU A 17 16.85 25.96 3.01
N SER A 18 16.44 25.58 1.81
CA SER A 18 16.16 26.48 0.67
C SER A 18 14.76 26.20 0.10
N GLU A 19 14.19 27.16 -0.64
CA GLU A 19 12.82 27.09 -1.18
C GLU A 19 12.55 25.84 -2.04
N ASN A 20 13.58 25.25 -2.65
CA ASN A 20 13.47 24.07 -3.53
C ASN A 20 13.89 22.75 -2.87
N ASN A 21 14.21 22.75 -1.57
CA ASN A 21 14.68 21.56 -0.84
C ASN A 21 13.61 20.93 0.05
N GLY A 22 12.33 21.24 -0.19
CA GLY A 22 11.23 20.59 0.52
C GLY A 22 11.26 19.08 0.34
N LYS A 23 10.93 18.32 1.40
CA LYS A 23 10.81 16.86 1.32
C LYS A 23 9.41 16.44 1.75
N THR A 24 8.80 15.55 0.97
CA THR A 24 7.55 14.89 1.35
C THR A 24 7.78 14.02 2.57
N VAL A 25 6.85 14.06 3.51
CA VAL A 25 6.78 13.20 4.69
C VAL A 25 5.37 12.65 4.79
N SER A 26 5.24 11.45 5.33
CA SER A 26 3.98 10.79 5.61
C SER A 26 3.67 10.84 7.10
N LEU A 27 2.41 11.12 7.44
CA LEU A 27 1.93 11.29 8.81
C LEU A 27 0.45 10.93 8.89
N LEU A 28 -0.16 11.08 10.07
CA LEU A 28 -1.58 10.77 10.27
C LEU A 28 -2.38 12.01 10.60
N MET A 29 -3.61 12.04 10.11
CA MET A 29 -4.67 12.88 10.60
C MET A 29 -5.75 11.99 11.22
N TYR A 30 -6.16 12.26 12.46
CA TYR A 30 -7.08 11.38 13.18
C TYR A 30 -8.10 12.14 14.02
N THR A 31 -9.25 11.51 14.27
CA THR A 31 -10.32 12.05 15.12
C THR A 31 -11.12 10.94 15.79
N SER A 32 -11.70 11.24 16.95
CA SER A 32 -12.57 10.33 17.71
C SER A 32 -13.99 10.87 17.87
N ASP A 33 -14.30 12.07 17.37
CA ASP A 33 -15.58 12.76 17.57
C ASP A 33 -16.10 13.52 16.34
N ASP A 34 -15.59 13.18 15.15
CA ASP A 34 -15.91 13.73 13.81
C ASP A 34 -15.75 15.25 13.63
N SER A 35 -15.40 15.97 14.69
CA SER A 35 -15.41 17.44 14.74
C SER A 35 -14.02 18.04 14.93
N SER A 36 -13.13 17.32 15.63
CA SER A 36 -11.81 17.81 16.02
C SER A 36 -10.73 16.91 15.45
N TRP A 37 -10.18 17.29 14.30
CA TRP A 37 -9.06 16.59 13.68
C TRP A 37 -7.73 16.95 14.33
N LYS A 38 -6.94 15.93 14.65
CA LYS A 38 -5.57 16.06 15.16
C LYS A 38 -4.60 15.59 14.10
N LEU A 39 -3.46 16.27 14.03
CA LEU A 39 -2.33 15.86 13.22
C LEU A 39 -1.30 15.17 14.13
N SER A 40 -0.74 14.05 13.67
CA SER A 40 0.27 13.33 14.44
C SER A 40 1.57 14.14 14.57
N LYS A 41 2.29 13.98 15.69
CA LYS A 41 3.57 14.68 15.90
C LYS A 41 4.71 14.03 15.17
N GLY A 42 4.73 12.70 15.16
CA GLY A 42 5.68 11.90 14.41
C GLY A 42 5.31 11.87 12.93
N MET A 43 6.33 11.59 12.11
CA MET A 43 6.24 11.48 10.66
C MET A 43 7.29 10.48 10.16
N SER A 44 7.16 10.03 8.92
CA SER A 44 8.18 9.25 8.23
C SER A 44 9.47 10.04 8.02
N ASP A 45 10.51 9.37 7.53
CA ASP A 45 11.66 10.07 6.97
C ASP A 45 11.26 10.94 5.78
N GLY A 46 12.08 11.95 5.49
CA GLY A 46 11.90 12.80 4.31
C GLY A 46 12.14 12.06 3.01
N GLY A 47 11.30 12.34 2.02
CA GLY A 47 11.28 11.66 0.72
C GLY A 47 10.32 10.48 0.67
N CYS A 48 9.36 10.37 1.60
CA CYS A 48 8.37 9.30 1.66
C CYS A 48 6.96 9.84 1.42
N SER A 49 6.27 9.25 0.46
CA SER A 49 4.92 9.58 -0.02
C SER A 49 4.03 8.32 -0.10
N ASP A 50 2.82 8.50 -0.61
CA ASP A 50 1.79 7.51 -0.87
C ASP A 50 1.52 6.60 0.33
N PRO A 51 1.27 7.17 1.53
CA PRO A 51 1.13 6.37 2.72
C PRO A 51 -0.15 5.55 2.71
N SER A 52 -0.02 4.27 3.07
CA SER A 52 -1.14 3.39 3.38
C SER A 52 -0.98 2.90 4.82
N VAL A 53 -2.04 2.92 5.62
CA VAL A 53 -1.98 2.57 7.04
C VAL A 53 -3.00 1.50 7.40
N VAL A 54 -2.59 0.56 8.24
CA VAL A 54 -3.45 -0.49 8.79
C VAL A 54 -3.23 -0.64 10.28
N GLU A 55 -4.23 -1.18 10.99
CA GLU A 55 -4.11 -1.58 12.39
C GLU A 55 -3.78 -3.07 12.48
N TRP A 56 -2.55 -3.39 12.90
CA TRP A 56 -2.03 -4.76 12.96
C TRP A 56 -2.36 -5.46 14.27
N GLU A 57 -2.15 -4.81 15.40
CA GLU A 57 -2.51 -5.27 16.73
C GLU A 57 -3.23 -4.13 17.44
N LYS A 58 -3.78 -4.40 18.63
CA LYS A 58 -4.44 -3.37 19.42
C LYS A 58 -3.52 -2.16 19.59
N ASP A 59 -4.00 -0.99 19.17
CA ASP A 59 -3.28 0.29 19.23
C ASP A 59 -1.97 0.33 18.42
N LYS A 60 -1.69 -0.68 17.58
CA LYS A 60 -0.48 -0.77 16.75
C LYS A 60 -0.80 -0.50 15.28
N LEU A 61 -0.31 0.62 14.78
CA LEU A 61 -0.41 1.02 13.38
C LEU A 61 0.84 0.62 12.60
N MET A 62 0.62 0.15 11.37
CA MET A 62 1.65 -0.10 10.38
C MET A 62 1.41 0.84 9.20
N MET A 63 2.38 1.68 8.87
CA MET A 63 2.31 2.61 7.74
C MET A 63 3.34 2.22 6.68
N MET A 64 2.88 1.86 5.49
CA MET A 64 3.72 1.63 4.32
C MET A 64 3.80 2.91 3.50
N THR A 65 5.02 3.27 3.07
CA THR A 65 5.27 4.49 2.28
C THR A 65 6.18 4.19 1.09
N ALA A 66 5.92 4.86 -0.03
CA ALA A 66 6.84 4.91 -1.16
C ALA A 66 7.94 5.94 -0.87
N CYS A 67 9.19 5.50 -0.73
CA CYS A 67 10.29 6.40 -0.37
C CYS A 67 11.36 6.52 -1.45
N ASP A 68 12.11 7.61 -1.38
CA ASP A 68 13.40 7.76 -2.05
C ASP A 68 14.31 6.56 -1.73
N GLY A 69 14.99 6.06 -2.76
CA GLY A 69 15.93 4.94 -2.63
C GLY A 69 15.39 3.60 -3.15
N ALA A 70 14.37 3.61 -4.01
CA ALA A 70 13.88 2.45 -4.77
C ALA A 70 13.32 1.30 -3.90
N ARG A 71 13.04 1.53 -2.62
CA ARG A 71 12.41 0.55 -1.74
C ARG A 71 11.38 1.25 -0.85
N ARG A 72 10.25 0.58 -0.65
CA ARG A 72 9.22 1.05 0.29
C ARG A 72 9.72 0.91 1.72
N ARG A 73 9.35 1.86 2.57
CA ARG A 73 9.60 1.77 4.00
C ARG A 73 8.31 1.48 4.71
N VAL A 74 8.40 0.69 5.77
CA VAL A 74 7.26 0.39 6.64
C VAL A 74 7.64 0.87 8.03
N TYR A 75 6.74 1.63 8.65
CA TYR A 75 6.90 2.17 9.99
C TYR A 75 5.83 1.59 10.91
N GLU A 76 6.20 1.37 12.16
CA GLU A 76 5.28 0.98 13.22
C GLU A 76 5.13 2.10 14.26
N SER A 77 3.92 2.25 14.78
CA SER A 77 3.59 3.16 15.88
C SER A 77 2.60 2.50 16.82
N GLY A 78 2.92 2.49 18.12
CA GLY A 78 2.02 2.07 19.20
C GLY A 78 1.34 3.23 19.92
N ASP A 79 1.50 4.46 19.41
CA ASP A 79 1.12 5.70 20.06
C ASP A 79 0.39 6.66 19.09
N LYS A 80 -0.33 6.08 18.12
CA LYS A 80 -1.15 6.81 17.12
C LYS A 80 -0.36 7.89 16.35
N GLY A 81 0.90 7.59 16.05
CA GLY A 81 1.80 8.45 15.29
C GLY A 81 2.47 9.55 16.10
N GLU A 82 2.46 9.50 17.44
CA GLU A 82 3.33 10.38 18.25
C GLU A 82 4.80 10.08 17.97
N SER A 83 5.15 8.81 17.77
CA SER A 83 6.45 8.35 17.28
C SER A 83 6.31 7.24 16.25
N TRP A 84 7.27 7.16 15.32
CA TRP A 84 7.34 6.12 14.30
C TRP A 84 8.71 5.45 14.35
N THR A 85 8.71 4.12 14.30
CA THR A 85 9.94 3.32 14.19
C THR A 85 9.92 2.59 12.86
N GLU A 86 11.00 2.66 12.08
CA GLU A 86 11.11 1.88 10.84
C GLU A 86 11.19 0.38 11.18
N ALA A 87 10.30 -0.43 10.61
CA ALA A 87 10.18 -1.87 10.83
C ALA A 87 11.27 -2.67 10.10
N LEU A 88 12.54 -2.35 10.37
CA LEU A 88 13.73 -2.91 9.69
C LEU A 88 13.90 -4.43 9.89
N GLY A 89 13.34 -4.99 10.96
CA GLY A 89 13.40 -6.42 11.25
C GLY A 89 12.34 -7.27 10.55
N THR A 90 11.34 -6.65 9.92
CA THR A 90 10.17 -7.35 9.36
C THR A 90 9.88 -6.91 7.92
N LEU A 91 9.20 -5.78 7.75
CA LEU A 91 8.55 -5.39 6.49
C LEU A 91 9.25 -4.25 5.75
N SER A 92 10.03 -3.43 6.45
CA SER A 92 10.65 -2.29 5.80
C SER A 92 11.72 -2.74 4.81
N ARG A 93 11.76 -2.08 3.64
CA ARG A 93 12.74 -2.34 2.57
C ARG A 93 12.69 -3.74 1.95
N VAL A 94 11.61 -4.48 2.19
CA VAL A 94 11.31 -5.76 1.52
C VAL A 94 10.89 -5.49 0.08
N TRP A 95 9.89 -4.62 -0.12
CA TRP A 95 9.34 -4.36 -1.44
C TRP A 95 10.07 -3.24 -2.18
N GLY A 96 10.49 -3.54 -3.41
CA GLY A 96 11.09 -2.57 -4.32
C GLY A 96 10.09 -1.54 -4.83
N ASN A 97 10.61 -0.40 -5.26
CA ASN A 97 9.92 0.60 -6.06
C ASN A 97 10.84 0.97 -7.23
N LYS A 98 10.31 0.99 -8.45
CA LYS A 98 11.04 1.40 -9.66
C LYS A 98 11.48 2.87 -9.60
N HIS A 99 10.67 3.69 -8.94
CA HIS A 99 10.80 5.12 -9.05
C HIS A 99 11.94 5.67 -8.18
N LYS A 100 12.87 6.39 -8.83
CA LYS A 100 13.85 7.24 -8.16
C LYS A 100 13.23 8.63 -7.98
N GLY A 101 13.03 9.04 -6.73
CA GLY A 101 12.42 10.33 -6.38
C GLY A 101 10.99 10.20 -5.86
N HIS A 102 10.65 11.01 -4.85
CA HIS A 102 9.36 11.08 -4.16
C HIS A 102 8.15 11.41 -5.06
N GLU A 103 8.34 12.05 -6.22
CA GLU A 103 7.24 12.47 -7.12
C GLU A 103 6.57 11.33 -7.92
N LYS A 104 6.95 10.09 -7.64
CA LYS A 104 6.63 8.94 -8.49
C LYS A 104 6.28 7.69 -7.69
N GLY A 105 5.95 7.79 -6.40
CA GLY A 105 5.39 6.65 -5.69
C GLY A 105 4.05 6.22 -6.29
N VAL A 106 3.64 4.98 -6.01
CA VAL A 106 2.28 4.51 -6.34
C VAL A 106 1.65 3.95 -5.08
N GLY A 107 0.42 4.38 -4.81
CA GLY A 107 -0.39 3.89 -3.71
C GLY A 107 -0.60 2.38 -3.79
N SER A 108 -0.54 1.73 -2.64
CA SER A 108 -0.71 0.28 -2.49
C SER A 108 -2.07 -0.05 -1.90
N GLY A 109 -2.68 -1.14 -2.35
CA GLY A 109 -3.69 -1.80 -1.53
C GLY A 109 -2.99 -2.38 -0.31
N PHE A 110 -3.32 -1.91 0.88
CA PHE A 110 -2.76 -2.41 2.13
C PHE A 110 -3.86 -2.49 3.17
N ILE A 111 -4.23 -3.71 3.54
CA ILE A 111 -5.31 -3.99 4.48
C ILE A 111 -4.88 -5.05 5.48
N THR A 112 -5.60 -5.12 6.60
CA THR A 112 -5.59 -6.29 7.47
C THR A 112 -6.84 -7.12 7.23
N ALA A 113 -6.68 -8.43 7.33
CA ALA A 113 -7.77 -9.40 7.17
C ALA A 113 -7.61 -10.52 8.21
N THR A 114 -8.71 -11.17 8.54
CA THR A 114 -8.73 -12.39 9.35
C THR A 114 -9.14 -13.53 8.44
N VAL A 115 -8.23 -14.46 8.20
CA VAL A 115 -8.40 -15.52 7.20
C VAL A 115 -8.23 -16.90 7.81
N GLY A 116 -8.84 -17.90 7.18
CA GLY A 116 -8.72 -19.30 7.57
C GLY A 116 -9.62 -19.71 8.75
N GLY A 117 -9.74 -21.03 8.96
CA GLY A 117 -10.55 -21.59 10.03
C GLY A 117 -10.01 -21.32 11.43
N ASP A 118 -8.71 -21.02 11.54
CA ASP A 118 -8.03 -20.61 12.77
C ASP A 118 -8.11 -19.09 13.03
N GLN A 119 -8.81 -18.33 12.16
CA GLN A 119 -9.03 -16.89 12.29
C GLN A 119 -7.70 -16.13 12.45
N LYS A 120 -6.73 -16.47 11.58
CA LYS A 120 -5.40 -15.85 11.63
C LYS A 120 -5.45 -14.44 11.05
N LYS A 121 -5.03 -13.45 11.84
CA LYS A 121 -4.85 -12.08 11.37
C LYS A 121 -3.64 -12.01 10.45
N VAL A 122 -3.80 -11.39 9.28
CA VAL A 122 -2.76 -11.18 8.26
C VAL A 122 -2.85 -9.78 7.68
N MET A 123 -1.74 -9.32 7.12
CA MET A 123 -1.68 -8.15 6.25
C MET A 123 -1.64 -8.61 4.81
N LEU A 124 -2.49 -8.00 3.98
CA LEU A 124 -2.52 -8.20 2.53
C LEU A 124 -2.03 -6.92 1.85
N VAL A 125 -1.14 -7.08 0.88
CA VAL A 125 -0.50 -5.97 0.17
C VAL A 125 -0.56 -6.23 -1.34
N THR A 126 -1.03 -5.26 -2.13
CA THR A 126 -0.87 -5.28 -3.59
C THR A 126 0.17 -4.27 -4.05
N LEU A 127 1.15 -4.75 -4.80
CA LEU A 127 2.26 -3.93 -5.29
C LEU A 127 2.70 -4.35 -6.70
N PRO A 128 3.06 -3.39 -7.57
CA PRO A 128 3.63 -3.71 -8.87
C PRO A 128 5.03 -4.31 -8.73
N VAL A 129 5.24 -5.42 -9.43
CA VAL A 129 6.52 -6.09 -9.65
C VAL A 129 6.95 -5.77 -11.08
N TYR A 130 8.17 -5.25 -11.22
CA TYR A 130 8.68 -4.75 -12.49
C TYR A 130 9.59 -5.79 -13.15
N SER A 131 9.33 -6.09 -14.42
CA SER A 131 10.14 -6.97 -15.23
C SER A 131 10.62 -6.23 -16.49
N LYS A 132 11.83 -6.57 -16.94
CA LYS A 132 12.34 -6.11 -18.23
C LYS A 132 12.10 -7.19 -19.26
N GLU A 133 11.24 -6.91 -20.23
CA GLU A 133 11.06 -7.80 -21.38
C GLU A 133 11.82 -7.25 -22.58
N LYS A 134 12.44 -8.15 -23.34
CA LYS A 134 13.09 -7.82 -24.61
C LYS A 134 12.13 -8.20 -25.73
N GLU A 135 11.40 -7.23 -26.24
CA GLU A 135 10.66 -7.37 -27.50
C GLU A 135 11.37 -6.55 -28.58
N ASP A 136 11.69 -7.19 -29.71
CA ASP A 136 12.09 -6.54 -30.97
C ASP A 136 13.10 -5.37 -30.86
N LYS A 137 14.18 -5.57 -30.08
CA LYS A 137 15.32 -4.65 -29.91
C LYS A 137 15.07 -3.39 -29.09
N GLU A 138 13.89 -3.23 -28.48
CA GLU A 138 13.62 -2.20 -27.47
C GLU A 138 13.40 -2.84 -26.09
N GLU A 139 14.06 -2.31 -25.04
CA GLU A 139 13.73 -2.72 -23.67
C GLU A 139 12.40 -2.06 -23.28
N LYS A 140 11.31 -2.83 -23.30
CA LYS A 140 10.03 -2.41 -22.71
C LYS A 140 9.95 -2.98 -21.29
N GLU A 141 9.68 -2.09 -20.35
CA GLU A 141 9.51 -2.46 -18.96
C GLU A 141 8.02 -2.62 -18.69
N LYS A 142 7.63 -3.81 -18.22
CA LYS A 142 6.26 -4.14 -17.82
C LYS A 142 6.18 -4.17 -16.30
N SER A 143 4.98 -3.95 -15.77
CA SER A 143 4.69 -4.17 -14.36
C SER A 143 3.46 -5.06 -14.20
N GLU A 144 3.61 -6.10 -13.38
CA GLU A 144 2.52 -6.98 -12.96
C GLU A 144 2.16 -6.66 -11.51
N LEU A 145 0.89 -6.47 -11.21
CA LEU A 145 0.44 -6.29 -9.83
C LEU A 145 0.46 -7.64 -9.12
N HIS A 146 1.20 -7.75 -8.03
CA HIS A 146 1.24 -8.96 -7.21
C HIS A 146 0.50 -8.76 -5.89
N LEU A 147 -0.13 -9.83 -5.40
CA LEU A 147 -0.66 -9.92 -4.04
C LEU A 147 0.40 -10.57 -3.12
N TRP A 148 0.64 -9.94 -1.98
CA TRP A 148 1.51 -10.44 -0.93
C TRP A 148 0.71 -10.65 0.35
N LEU A 149 1.06 -11.71 1.08
CA LEU A 149 0.52 -12.00 2.40
C LEU A 149 1.65 -11.99 3.43
N THR A 150 1.40 -11.38 4.58
CA THR A 150 2.33 -11.43 5.71
C THR A 150 1.63 -11.50 7.07
N ASP A 151 2.22 -12.25 7.99
CA ASP A 151 1.86 -12.26 9.41
C ASP A 151 2.81 -11.40 10.27
N ASN A 152 3.45 -10.39 9.65
CA ASN A 152 4.52 -9.57 10.21
C ASN A 152 5.82 -10.34 10.55
N THR A 153 5.89 -11.64 10.28
CA THR A 153 7.11 -12.46 10.44
C THR A 153 7.52 -13.12 9.13
N HIS A 154 6.57 -13.78 8.48
CA HIS A 154 6.72 -14.43 7.18
C HIS A 154 6.07 -13.56 6.10
N ILE A 155 6.63 -13.60 4.90
CA ILE A 155 6.11 -12.89 3.74
C ILE A 155 6.04 -13.89 2.60
N VAL A 156 4.88 -13.98 1.95
CA VAL A 156 4.63 -14.86 0.83
C VAL A 156 4.13 -14.02 -0.35
N ASP A 157 4.77 -14.20 -1.50
CA ASP A 157 4.21 -13.76 -2.79
C ASP A 157 3.11 -14.75 -3.17
N ILE A 158 1.85 -14.31 -3.14
CA ILE A 158 0.73 -15.15 -3.58
C ILE A 158 0.73 -15.25 -5.11
N GLY A 159 1.23 -14.22 -5.79
CA GLY A 159 1.39 -14.18 -7.24
C GLY A 159 0.67 -13.02 -7.91
N PRO A 160 0.67 -13.01 -9.25
CA PRO A 160 0.10 -11.94 -10.04
C PRO A 160 -1.44 -11.89 -9.91
N VAL A 161 -1.94 -10.67 -9.87
CA VAL A 161 -3.34 -10.27 -9.81
C VAL A 161 -3.78 -9.62 -11.13
N SER A 162 -2.88 -8.87 -11.77
CA SER A 162 -3.11 -8.31 -13.10
C SER A 162 -2.84 -9.33 -14.19
N GLU A 163 -3.41 -9.11 -15.38
CA GLU A 163 -3.09 -9.91 -16.57
C GLU A 163 -1.62 -9.67 -17.02
N LYS A 164 -1.03 -10.68 -17.70
CA LYS A 164 0.40 -10.65 -18.12
C LYS A 164 0.72 -9.62 -19.21
N ASP A 165 -0.27 -9.25 -20.00
CA ASP A 165 -0.10 -8.36 -21.16
C ASP A 165 -0.44 -6.89 -20.83
N GLU A 166 -0.36 -6.51 -19.55
CA GLU A 166 -0.60 -5.14 -19.12
C GLU A 166 0.67 -4.28 -19.19
N ASP A 167 0.59 -3.15 -19.88
CA ASP A 167 1.76 -2.30 -20.17
C ASP A 167 2.36 -1.63 -18.93
N ASP A 168 1.51 -1.20 -17.98
CA ASP A 168 1.93 -0.47 -16.78
C ASP A 168 0.77 -0.45 -15.75
N VAL A 169 0.89 -1.26 -14.69
CA VAL A 169 0.02 -1.18 -13.50
C VAL A 169 0.66 -0.26 -12.46
N THR A 170 -0.13 0.66 -11.91
CA THR A 170 0.32 1.73 -11.01
C THR A 170 -0.28 1.58 -9.61
N ALA A 171 -1.40 2.25 -9.34
CA ALA A 171 -2.06 2.29 -8.05
C ALA A 171 -3.04 1.13 -7.89
N SER A 172 -3.21 0.67 -6.65
CA SER A 172 -4.17 -0.38 -6.34
C SER A 172 -4.87 -0.13 -5.00
N SER A 173 -6.00 -0.80 -4.81
CA SER A 173 -6.77 -0.85 -3.59
C SER A 173 -7.26 -2.28 -3.38
N LEU A 174 -7.33 -2.70 -2.12
CA LEU A 174 -7.84 -4.01 -1.71
C LEU A 174 -9.10 -3.84 -0.87
N LEU A 175 -10.06 -4.70 -1.11
CA LEU A 175 -11.26 -4.85 -0.30
C LEU A 175 -11.36 -6.31 0.14
N TYR A 176 -11.39 -6.52 1.46
CA TYR A 176 -11.75 -7.79 2.07
C TYR A 176 -13.09 -7.64 2.76
N GLU A 177 -14.03 -8.50 2.39
CA GLU A 177 -15.34 -8.61 3.00
C GLU A 177 -15.50 -10.02 3.54
N SER A 178 -15.90 -10.11 4.81
CA SER A 178 -16.17 -11.36 5.50
C SER A 178 -17.52 -11.21 6.18
N ALA A 179 -18.52 -11.91 5.66
CA ALA A 179 -19.91 -11.76 6.08
C ALA A 179 -20.62 -13.12 6.12
N GLU A 180 -21.55 -13.26 7.07
CA GLU A 180 -22.55 -14.32 7.01
C GLU A 180 -23.49 -14.05 5.84
N GLY A 181 -23.50 -14.95 4.85
CA GLY A 181 -24.43 -14.91 3.73
C GLY A 181 -25.87 -15.17 4.18
N GLU A 182 -26.83 -14.86 3.31
CA GLU A 182 -28.28 -15.02 3.59
C GLU A 182 -28.67 -16.47 3.95
N ASP A 183 -27.90 -17.45 3.46
CA ASP A 183 -28.08 -18.89 3.73
C ASP A 183 -27.37 -19.37 5.01
N GLY A 184 -26.77 -18.48 5.80
CA GLY A 184 -26.01 -18.81 7.01
C GLY A 184 -24.60 -19.38 6.76
N ASN A 185 -24.15 -19.39 5.50
CA ASN A 185 -22.78 -19.73 5.14
C ASN A 185 -21.88 -18.49 5.20
N HIS A 186 -20.69 -18.65 5.76
CA HIS A 186 -19.68 -17.60 5.79
C HIS A 186 -19.05 -17.44 4.39
N GLU A 187 -19.18 -16.26 3.79
CA GLU A 187 -18.56 -15.94 2.50
C GLU A 187 -17.46 -14.90 2.69
N ASP A 188 -16.22 -15.32 2.47
CA ASP A 188 -15.08 -14.41 2.39
C ASP A 188 -14.86 -14.00 0.92
N LYS A 189 -14.72 -12.69 0.69
CA LYS A 189 -14.50 -12.10 -0.64
C LYS A 189 -13.32 -11.16 -0.58
N LEU A 190 -12.33 -11.42 -1.43
CA LEU A 190 -11.21 -10.52 -1.67
C LEU A 190 -11.33 -9.94 -3.08
N ILE A 191 -11.27 -8.61 -3.18
CA ILE A 191 -11.35 -7.88 -4.44
C ILE A 191 -10.15 -6.94 -4.52
N ALA A 192 -9.48 -6.94 -5.67
CA ALA A 192 -8.49 -5.93 -6.01
C ALA A 192 -9.06 -4.98 -7.06
N LEU A 193 -8.93 -3.68 -6.81
CA LEU A 193 -9.18 -2.62 -7.77
C LEU A 193 -7.83 -1.99 -8.13
N TYR A 194 -7.51 -1.88 -9.41
CA TYR A 194 -6.22 -1.36 -9.83
C TYR A 194 -6.30 -0.51 -11.09
N GLU A 195 -5.34 0.39 -11.22
CA GLU A 195 -5.20 1.27 -12.36
C GLU A 195 -4.32 0.63 -13.44
N LYS A 196 -4.85 0.58 -14.66
CA LYS A 196 -4.16 0.11 -15.86
C LYS A 196 -3.91 1.29 -16.78
N LYS A 197 -2.64 1.51 -17.12
CA LYS A 197 -2.23 2.52 -18.08
C LYS A 197 -1.89 1.86 -19.41
N LYS A 198 -2.53 2.30 -20.50
CA LYS A 198 -2.19 1.88 -21.86
C LYS A 198 -1.28 2.92 -22.50
N LYS A 199 -0.17 2.46 -23.09
CA LYS A 199 0.73 3.29 -23.89
C LYS A 199 0.42 3.08 -25.37
N GLY A 200 -0.25 4.05 -25.99
CA GLY A 200 -0.44 4.10 -27.45
C GLY A 200 0.44 5.17 -28.09
N ASP A 201 0.42 5.28 -29.43
CA ASP A 201 1.08 6.34 -30.22
C ASP A 201 0.52 7.77 -29.98
N GLY A 202 -0.28 7.96 -28.92
CA GLY A 202 -0.94 9.21 -28.54
C GLY A 202 -0.97 9.42 -27.02
N GLU A 203 -2.01 10.09 -26.50
CA GLU A 203 -2.15 10.39 -25.07
C GLU A 203 -2.36 9.10 -24.26
N SER A 204 -1.62 8.95 -23.14
CA SER A 204 -1.75 7.77 -22.29
C SER A 204 -3.13 7.73 -21.63
N THR A 205 -3.83 6.61 -21.74
CA THR A 205 -5.16 6.43 -21.12
C THR A 205 -5.05 5.61 -19.85
N HIS A 206 -5.83 6.01 -18.85
CA HIS A 206 -5.92 5.37 -17.55
C HIS A 206 -7.31 4.73 -17.41
N SER A 207 -7.35 3.46 -16.97
CA SER A 207 -8.59 2.72 -16.74
C SER A 207 -8.53 2.01 -15.38
N LEU A 208 -9.68 1.86 -14.73
CA LEU A 208 -9.79 1.10 -13.47
C LEU A 208 -10.34 -0.29 -13.76
N TRP A 209 -9.67 -1.31 -13.22
CA TRP A 209 -10.01 -2.72 -13.37
C TRP A 209 -10.28 -3.32 -12.00
N SER A 210 -11.31 -4.16 -11.92
CA SER A 210 -11.68 -4.88 -10.70
C SER A 210 -11.58 -6.38 -10.94
N VAL A 211 -10.94 -7.10 -10.02
CA VAL A 211 -10.82 -8.55 -10.07
C VAL A 211 -11.20 -9.15 -8.72
N ARG A 212 -12.03 -10.21 -8.75
CA ARG A 212 -12.36 -11.01 -7.57
C ARG A 212 -11.31 -12.11 -7.45
N LEU A 213 -10.61 -12.15 -6.32
CA LEU A 213 -9.51 -13.08 -6.06
C LEU A 213 -10.05 -14.33 -5.37
N THR A 214 -10.57 -15.26 -6.19
CA THR A 214 -11.14 -16.53 -5.70
C THR A 214 -10.19 -17.73 -5.81
N GLU A 215 -9.16 -17.62 -6.64
CA GLU A 215 -8.17 -18.69 -6.83
C GLU A 215 -6.93 -18.54 -5.92
N GLN A 216 -6.70 -17.31 -5.45
CA GLN A 216 -5.66 -16.90 -4.50
C GLN A 216 -6.09 -17.15 -3.05
#